data_AF-A0A7Y5D645-F1
#
_entry.id   AF-A0A7Y5D645-F1
#
_cell.length_a   1.000
_cell.length_b   1.000
_cell.length_c   1.000
_cell.angle_alpha   90.00
_cell.angle_beta   90.00
_cell.angle_gamma   90.00
#
_symmetry.space_group_name_H-M   'P 1'
#
loop_
_entity.id
_entity.type
_entity.pdbx_description
1 polymer ?
#
loop_
_entity_poly.entity_id
_entity_poly.type
_entity_poly.pdbx_seq_one_letter_code
_entity_poly.pdbx_strand_id
1 'polypeptide(L)'
;MKTVLTLSFAVAFLANVNGALADIKTDSETILNWAEQKYPDALPTHQPTKTESQWLYRFYLNTNLYTGINTQNNNVYYITGEALKAGKDPVLFDSIPNALKLATPSAGKACDASKLPAGHTATQIGNVLKITTNGCIPEPLDDLDYCPPKAIENGISLKTTQEVTVTVDNIAEPPIKVISCTKNVSPDAATPTIELDVCYSDTTMTPPVNAKTQGKIVYEQVADCLNTDATTVTDIFNDEFWFNPGDGFVKLTKRIFN
;
A
#
# COMPACT_ATOMS: atom_id res chain seq x y z
N MET A 1 53.19 -25.35 37.58
CA MET A 1 52.96 -24.04 38.21
C MET A 1 51.82 -23.36 37.45
N LYS A 2 50.63 -23.34 38.08
CA LYS A 2 49.44 -22.49 37.88
C LYS A 2 48.84 -22.28 36.49
N THR A 3 47.79 -23.06 36.27
CA THR A 3 46.48 -22.70 35.67
C THR A 3 45.91 -21.38 36.22
N VAL A 4 45.41 -20.49 35.34
CA VAL A 4 44.35 -19.47 35.59
C VAL A 4 43.65 -19.20 34.22
N LEU A 5 42.50 -19.82 33.91
CA LEU A 5 41.11 -19.33 34.10
C LEU A 5 40.83 -17.93 33.49
N THR A 6 40.23 -17.85 32.29
CA THR A 6 38.80 -17.56 32.00
C THR A 6 38.26 -16.18 32.36
N LEU A 7 37.57 -15.61 31.35
CA LEU A 7 36.42 -14.68 31.40
C LEU A 7 36.56 -13.40 32.24
N SER A 8 36.45 -12.24 31.59
CA SER A 8 35.24 -11.40 31.68
C SER A 8 35.39 -10.04 30.97
N PHE A 9 34.37 -9.72 30.16
CA PHE A 9 33.70 -8.42 30.05
C PHE A 9 34.46 -7.17 29.58
N ALA A 10 34.32 -6.92 28.28
CA ALA A 10 34.00 -5.59 27.73
C ALA A 10 33.17 -5.83 26.44
N VAL A 11 31.90 -6.24 26.52
CA VAL A 11 30.74 -5.34 26.65
C VAL A 11 31.04 -3.91 26.19
N ALA A 12 30.88 -3.68 24.89
CA ALA A 12 30.44 -2.43 24.26
C ALA A 12 30.41 -2.51 22.72
N PHE A 13 30.60 -3.70 22.12
CA PHE A 13 30.04 -3.97 20.79
C PHE A 13 28.65 -4.59 21.00
N LEU A 14 27.61 -3.84 20.62
CA LEU A 14 26.15 -4.10 20.64
C LEU A 14 25.42 -2.94 21.35
N ALA A 15 25.61 -1.72 20.85
CA ALA A 15 24.69 -0.62 21.13
C ALA A 15 23.79 -0.42 19.91
N ASN A 16 22.52 -0.78 20.09
CA ASN A 16 21.37 -0.35 19.31
C ASN A 16 21.32 -0.80 17.83
N VAL A 17 21.24 -2.11 17.61
CA VAL A 17 20.24 -2.54 16.63
C VAL A 17 18.89 -2.31 17.29
N ASN A 18 18.26 -1.16 16.99
CA ASN A 18 16.82 -1.06 17.05
C ASN A 18 16.31 -2.07 16.02
N GLY A 19 16.22 -3.35 16.42
CA GLY A 19 15.28 -4.24 15.78
C GLY A 19 13.95 -3.55 15.97
N ALA A 20 13.46 -2.91 14.91
CA ALA A 20 12.08 -2.48 14.86
C ALA A 20 11.29 -3.70 15.32
N LEU A 21 10.67 -3.62 16.49
CA LEU A 21 9.56 -4.49 16.81
C LEU A 21 8.52 -4.10 15.77
N ALA A 22 8.60 -4.76 14.62
CA ALA A 22 7.55 -4.71 13.63
C ALA A 22 6.26 -5.01 14.41
N ASP A 23 5.28 -4.14 14.26
CA ASP A 23 4.05 -4.23 15.03
C ASP A 23 3.35 -5.54 14.63
N ILE A 24 3.58 -6.59 15.42
CA ILE A 24 3.11 -7.96 15.15
C ILE A 24 1.60 -7.96 14.87
N LYS A 25 0.86 -7.02 15.47
CA LYS A 25 -0.57 -6.86 15.22
C LYS A 25 -0.83 -6.36 13.80
N THR A 26 -0.16 -5.29 13.38
CA THR A 26 -0.28 -4.75 12.02
C THR A 26 0.24 -5.72 10.95
N ASP A 27 1.37 -6.40 11.21
CA ASP A 27 1.89 -7.44 10.32
C ASP A 27 0.94 -8.63 10.21
N SER A 28 0.27 -9.00 11.32
CA SER A 28 -0.67 -10.10 11.32
C SER A 28 -1.88 -9.86 10.44
N GLU A 29 -2.43 -8.65 10.46
CA GLU A 29 -3.54 -8.26 9.58
C GLU A 29 -3.10 -8.31 8.13
N THR A 30 -1.90 -7.82 7.81
CA THR A 30 -1.33 -7.83 6.46
C THR A 30 -1.24 -9.27 5.91
N ILE A 31 -0.66 -10.18 6.69
CA ILE A 31 -0.47 -11.58 6.29
C ILE A 31 -1.81 -12.30 6.15
N LEU A 32 -2.72 -12.14 7.10
CA LEU A 32 -4.01 -12.84 7.09
C LEU A 32 -4.92 -12.35 5.97
N ASN A 33 -4.94 -11.05 5.70
CA ASN A 33 -5.69 -10.48 4.56
C ASN A 33 -5.14 -10.98 3.21
N TRP A 34 -3.81 -11.01 3.06
CA TRP A 34 -3.19 -11.58 1.86
C TRP A 34 -3.55 -13.06 1.67
N ALA A 35 -3.54 -13.85 2.76
CA ALA A 35 -3.87 -15.27 2.68
C ALA A 35 -5.30 -15.50 2.18
N GLU A 36 -6.29 -14.74 2.71
CA GLU A 36 -7.70 -14.80 2.28
C GLU A 36 -7.84 -14.59 0.76
N GLN A 37 -7.08 -13.65 0.21
CA GLN A 37 -7.11 -13.32 -1.21
C GLN A 37 -6.39 -14.35 -2.07
N LYS A 38 -5.26 -14.89 -1.57
CA LYS A 38 -4.44 -15.85 -2.29
C LYS A 38 -5.09 -17.23 -2.39
N TYR A 39 -5.87 -17.59 -1.38
CA TYR A 39 -6.48 -18.92 -1.25
C TYR A 39 -7.99 -18.84 -1.02
N PRO A 40 -8.77 -18.26 -1.96
CA PRO A 40 -10.20 -18.02 -1.76
C PRO A 40 -11.01 -19.31 -1.60
N ASP A 41 -10.57 -20.43 -2.19
CA ASP A 41 -11.23 -21.73 -2.00
C ASP A 41 -11.09 -22.26 -0.57
N ALA A 42 -10.00 -21.89 0.12
CA ALA A 42 -9.72 -22.31 1.50
C ALA A 42 -10.18 -21.27 2.54
N LEU A 43 -10.18 -19.99 2.17
CA LEU A 43 -10.41 -18.83 3.01
C LEU A 43 -11.47 -17.91 2.36
N PRO A 44 -12.72 -18.38 2.20
CA PRO A 44 -13.68 -17.80 1.25
C PRO A 44 -14.32 -16.48 1.67
N THR A 45 -14.13 -16.07 2.92
CA THR A 45 -14.77 -14.88 3.49
C THR A 45 -13.81 -14.24 4.45
N HIS A 46 -13.78 -12.90 4.47
CA HIS A 46 -13.05 -12.17 5.49
C HIS A 46 -13.55 -12.50 6.90
N GLN A 47 -12.64 -12.72 7.83
CA GLN A 47 -12.97 -13.01 9.23
C GLN A 47 -12.26 -12.03 10.17
N PRO A 48 -12.90 -11.63 11.28
CA PRO A 48 -12.24 -10.79 12.27
C PRO A 48 -11.13 -11.56 12.97
N THR A 49 -9.97 -10.91 13.14
CA THR A 49 -8.87 -11.47 13.93
C THR A 49 -9.23 -11.51 15.40
N LYS A 50 -9.02 -12.68 16.02
CA LYS A 50 -9.20 -12.94 17.44
C LYS A 50 -7.84 -13.08 18.11
N THR A 51 -7.79 -12.69 19.38
CA THR A 51 -6.60 -12.86 20.22
C THR A 51 -6.91 -13.83 21.33
N GLU A 52 -6.08 -14.87 21.45
CA GLU A 52 -6.19 -15.84 22.54
C GLU A 52 -4.79 -16.29 22.95
N SER A 53 -4.37 -15.90 24.15
CA SER A 53 -3.02 -16.17 24.64
C SER A 53 -1.96 -15.67 23.63
N GLN A 54 -1.07 -16.55 23.18
CA GLN A 54 -0.03 -16.30 22.18
C GLN A 54 -0.52 -16.30 20.72
N TRP A 55 -1.82 -16.42 20.46
CA TRP A 55 -2.36 -16.56 19.11
C TRP A 55 -3.14 -15.33 18.66
N LEU A 56 -2.83 -14.84 17.47
CA LEU A 56 -3.66 -13.94 16.66
C LEU A 56 -4.21 -14.75 15.49
N TYR A 57 -5.51 -15.03 15.45
CA TYR A 57 -6.06 -15.99 14.50
C TYR A 57 -7.43 -15.63 13.95
N ARG A 58 -7.77 -16.22 12.80
CA ARG A 58 -9.08 -16.18 12.17
C ARG A 58 -9.63 -17.59 12.01
N PHE A 59 -10.95 -17.72 12.12
CA PHE A 59 -11.65 -18.99 11.93
C PHE A 59 -12.66 -18.87 10.80
N TYR A 60 -12.53 -19.73 9.79
CA TYR A 60 -13.37 -19.76 8.61
C TYR A 60 -14.37 -20.90 8.74
N LEU A 61 -15.62 -20.54 9.01
CA LEU A 61 -16.68 -21.52 9.30
C LEU A 61 -16.92 -22.48 8.13
N ASN A 62 -16.94 -21.96 6.89
CA ASN A 62 -17.26 -22.75 5.70
C ASN A 62 -16.25 -23.86 5.41
N THR A 63 -14.98 -23.62 5.70
CA THR A 63 -13.88 -24.58 5.46
C THR A 63 -13.39 -25.24 6.74
N ASN A 64 -13.98 -24.88 7.89
CA ASN A 64 -13.59 -25.33 9.21
C ASN A 64 -12.06 -25.21 9.44
N LEU A 65 -11.50 -24.07 9.02
CA LEU A 65 -10.07 -23.82 9.02
C LEU A 65 -9.71 -22.69 9.99
N TYR A 66 -8.63 -22.86 10.73
CA TYR A 66 -7.99 -21.82 11.52
C TYR A 66 -6.70 -21.42 10.82
N THR A 67 -6.47 -20.11 10.68
CA THR A 67 -5.16 -19.56 10.29
C THR A 67 -4.76 -18.53 11.31
N GLY A 68 -3.49 -18.53 11.72
CA GLY A 68 -3.08 -17.60 12.76
C GLY A 68 -1.57 -17.52 12.93
N ILE A 69 -1.19 -16.54 13.74
CA ILE A 69 0.18 -16.19 14.05
C ILE A 69 0.42 -16.44 15.53
N ASN A 70 1.56 -17.06 15.82
CA ASN A 70 2.01 -17.26 17.18
C ASN A 70 3.02 -16.16 17.55
N THR A 71 2.65 -15.35 18.53
CA THR A 71 3.40 -14.16 18.95
C THR A 71 4.62 -14.49 19.82
N GLN A 72 4.77 -15.72 20.30
CA GLN A 72 5.95 -16.14 21.07
C GLN A 72 7.09 -16.61 20.17
N ASN A 73 6.76 -17.27 19.05
CA ASN A 73 7.76 -17.85 18.16
C ASN A 73 7.81 -17.19 16.77
N ASN A 74 7.00 -16.15 16.54
CA ASN A 74 6.95 -15.36 15.32
C ASN A 74 6.72 -16.17 14.04
N ASN A 75 5.83 -17.15 14.10
CA ASN A 75 5.49 -18.01 12.97
C ASN A 75 3.99 -17.97 12.62
N VAL A 76 3.71 -18.25 11.36
CA VAL A 76 2.36 -18.35 10.76
C VAL A 76 1.99 -19.82 10.65
N TYR A 77 0.76 -20.15 11.02
CA TYR A 77 0.25 -21.51 11.06
C TYR A 77 -1.16 -21.62 10.48
N TYR A 78 -1.53 -22.84 10.12
CA TYR A 78 -2.92 -23.22 9.87
C TYR A 78 -3.24 -24.59 10.47
N ILE A 79 -4.51 -24.81 10.79
CA ILE A 79 -5.00 -26.10 11.28
C ILE A 79 -6.50 -26.26 11.00
N THR A 80 -6.95 -27.44 10.61
CA THR A 80 -8.38 -27.72 10.48
C THR A 80 -9.00 -27.93 11.86
N GLY A 81 -10.28 -27.57 12.03
CA GLY A 81 -10.99 -27.76 13.29
C GLY A 81 -11.04 -29.23 13.73
N GLU A 82 -11.06 -30.18 12.78
CA GLU A 82 -10.98 -31.61 13.07
C GLU A 82 -9.62 -32.02 13.64
N ALA A 83 -8.52 -31.55 13.03
CA ALA A 83 -7.18 -31.81 13.52
C ALA A 83 -6.95 -31.18 14.90
N LEU A 84 -7.45 -29.97 15.11
CA LEU A 84 -7.39 -29.28 16.40
C LEU A 84 -8.15 -30.05 17.49
N LYS A 85 -9.36 -30.54 17.20
CA LYS A 85 -10.14 -31.38 18.12
C LYS A 85 -9.46 -32.73 18.42
N ALA A 86 -8.74 -33.28 17.46
CA ALA A 86 -7.96 -34.50 17.62
C ALA A 86 -6.62 -34.28 18.36
N GLY A 87 -6.34 -33.06 18.84
CA GLY A 87 -5.12 -32.72 19.56
C GLY A 87 -3.87 -32.76 18.68
N LYS A 88 -4.01 -32.49 17.38
CA LYS A 88 -2.88 -32.37 16.46
C LYS A 88 -2.27 -30.97 16.55
N ASP A 89 -0.98 -30.90 16.25
CA ASP A 89 -0.26 -29.63 16.18
C ASP A 89 -0.63 -28.84 14.92
N PRO A 90 -0.66 -27.50 14.99
CA PRO A 90 -0.81 -26.65 13.81
C PRO A 90 0.32 -26.85 12.80
N VAL A 91 -0.02 -26.80 11.52
CA VAL A 91 0.95 -26.90 10.43
C VAL A 91 1.63 -25.56 10.25
N LEU A 92 2.97 -25.54 10.34
CA LEU A 92 3.77 -24.35 10.07
C LEU A 92 3.63 -23.99 8.59
N PHE A 93 3.20 -22.76 8.32
CA PHE A 93 3.24 -22.19 6.98
C PHE A 93 4.64 -21.61 6.72
N ASP A 94 5.03 -20.60 7.50
CA ASP A 94 6.34 -19.95 7.45
C ASP A 94 6.56 -19.08 8.70
N SER A 95 7.73 -18.44 8.80
CA SER A 95 7.99 -17.34 9.73
C SER A 95 7.26 -16.05 9.31
N ILE A 96 6.94 -15.18 10.26
CA ILE A 96 6.33 -13.86 9.99
C ILE A 96 7.15 -13.08 8.95
N PRO A 97 8.50 -12.94 9.03
CA PRO A 97 9.24 -12.16 8.05
C PRO A 97 9.17 -12.71 6.62
N ASN A 98 9.07 -14.03 6.46
CA ASN A 98 8.96 -14.64 5.14
C ASN A 98 7.53 -14.57 4.61
N ALA A 99 6.53 -14.86 5.44
CA ALA A 99 5.13 -14.67 5.08
C ALA A 99 4.85 -13.20 4.75
N LEU A 100 5.46 -12.26 5.47
CA LEU A 100 5.37 -10.84 5.18
C LEU A 100 5.99 -10.53 3.82
N LYS A 101 7.14 -11.09 3.42
CA LYS A 101 7.67 -10.92 2.04
C LYS A 101 6.74 -11.45 0.95
N LEU A 102 5.89 -12.42 1.26
CA LEU A 102 4.88 -12.94 0.34
C LEU A 102 3.62 -12.06 0.33
N ALA A 103 3.27 -11.51 1.50
CA ALA A 103 2.04 -10.77 1.77
C ALA A 103 2.14 -9.28 1.47
N THR A 104 3.26 -8.66 1.80
CA THR A 104 3.69 -7.45 1.15
C THR A 104 4.08 -7.87 -0.26
N PRO A 105 3.51 -7.27 -1.30
CA PRO A 105 4.13 -7.37 -2.60
C PRO A 105 5.62 -7.11 -2.40
N SER A 106 6.48 -7.91 -3.04
CA SER A 106 7.74 -7.33 -3.47
C SER A 106 7.39 -6.01 -4.18
N ALA A 107 8.33 -5.11 -4.39
CA ALA A 107 8.08 -3.99 -5.29
C ALA A 107 7.79 -4.45 -6.76
N GLY A 108 7.09 -5.56 -6.99
CA GLY A 108 6.23 -5.82 -8.12
C GLY A 108 5.58 -4.52 -8.53
N LYS A 109 5.81 -4.22 -9.80
CA LYS A 109 5.61 -2.91 -10.40
C LYS A 109 4.37 -2.24 -9.85
N ALA A 110 4.57 -1.21 -9.02
CA ALA A 110 3.46 -0.45 -8.45
C ALA A 110 2.55 0.14 -9.54
N CYS A 111 3.10 0.27 -10.75
CA CYS A 111 2.42 0.72 -11.94
C CYS A 111 2.93 -0.09 -13.13
N ASP A 112 2.02 -0.54 -14.00
CA ASP A 112 2.42 -1.17 -15.25
C ASP A 112 3.01 -0.11 -16.19
N ALA A 113 4.33 0.08 -16.12
CA ALA A 113 5.06 1.06 -16.93
C ALA A 113 4.84 0.89 -18.45
N SER A 114 4.34 -0.28 -18.91
CA SER A 114 3.97 -0.48 -20.32
C SER A 114 2.72 0.28 -20.74
N LYS A 115 1.91 0.76 -19.78
CA LYS A 115 0.70 1.56 -20.00
C LYS A 115 0.94 3.06 -19.96
N LEU A 116 2.18 3.50 -19.72
CA LEU A 116 2.48 4.92 -19.71
C LEU A 116 2.30 5.51 -21.12
N PRO A 117 1.81 6.76 -21.22
CA PRO A 117 1.66 7.42 -22.51
C PRO A 117 3.00 7.52 -23.24
N ALA A 118 2.96 7.54 -24.58
CA ALA A 118 4.15 7.66 -25.40
C ALA A 118 5.00 8.88 -24.98
N GLY A 119 6.32 8.71 -24.92
CA GLY A 119 7.26 9.76 -24.50
C GLY A 119 7.58 9.80 -23.01
N HIS A 120 6.85 9.05 -22.18
CA HIS A 120 7.19 8.81 -20.78
C HIS A 120 8.18 7.67 -20.63
N THR A 121 9.04 7.78 -19.62
CA THR A 121 9.90 6.70 -19.16
C THR A 121 9.69 6.52 -17.65
N ALA A 122 9.69 5.27 -17.20
CA ALA A 122 9.59 4.96 -15.79
C ALA A 122 10.77 4.11 -15.35
N THR A 123 11.37 4.52 -14.23
CA THR A 123 12.43 3.77 -13.56
C THR A 123 12.01 3.50 -12.13
N GLN A 124 12.08 2.25 -11.69
CA GLN A 124 11.72 1.87 -10.34
C GLN A 124 12.95 1.47 -9.55
N ILE A 125 13.14 2.08 -8.38
CA ILE A 125 14.20 1.77 -7.42
C ILE A 125 13.54 1.51 -6.07
N GLY A 126 13.41 0.23 -5.70
CA GLY A 126 12.64 -0.16 -4.52
C GLY A 126 11.17 0.27 -4.65
N ASN A 127 10.68 1.03 -3.65
CA ASN A 127 9.31 1.56 -3.63
C ASN A 127 9.17 2.94 -4.32
N VAL A 128 10.24 3.47 -4.90
CA VAL A 128 10.18 4.76 -5.61
C VAL A 128 10.07 4.50 -7.11
N LEU A 129 8.99 4.99 -7.72
CA LEU A 129 8.79 5.02 -9.16
C LEU A 129 9.06 6.43 -9.68
N LYS A 130 10.11 6.60 -10.47
CA LYS A 130 10.41 7.87 -11.11
C LYS A 130 9.86 7.87 -12.52
N ILE A 131 8.99 8.83 -12.85
CA ILE A 131 8.41 9.04 -14.17
C ILE A 131 9.00 10.32 -14.76
N THR A 132 9.60 10.20 -15.94
CA THR A 132 10.21 11.34 -16.65
C THR A 132 9.83 11.38 -18.11
N THR A 133 9.93 12.54 -18.75
CA THR A 133 9.91 12.66 -20.22
C THR A 133 11.29 13.01 -20.74
N ASN A 134 11.63 12.56 -21.96
CA ASN A 134 12.89 12.93 -22.61
C ASN A 134 12.71 14.24 -23.41
N GLY A 135 12.66 15.36 -22.69
CA GLY A 135 12.26 16.66 -23.24
C GLY A 135 10.75 16.88 -23.12
N CYS A 136 10.27 17.96 -23.75
CA CYS A 136 8.85 18.29 -23.74
C CYS A 136 8.14 17.52 -24.85
N ILE A 137 7.09 16.78 -24.50
CA ILE A 137 6.30 15.97 -25.43
C ILE A 137 5.02 16.71 -25.83
N PRO A 138 4.47 16.50 -27.04
CA PRO A 138 3.21 17.14 -27.44
C PRO A 138 2.05 16.69 -26.53
N GLU A 139 1.13 17.60 -26.19
CA GLU A 139 -0.17 17.21 -25.63
C GLU A 139 -0.92 16.28 -26.61
N PRO A 140 -1.61 15.22 -26.13
CA PRO A 140 -2.67 15.35 -25.13
C PRO A 140 -2.59 14.32 -24.00
N LEU A 141 -3.16 14.63 -22.82
CA LEU A 141 -3.42 13.61 -21.80
C LEU A 141 -4.80 13.81 -21.19
N ASP A 142 -5.77 13.11 -21.78
CA ASP A 142 -7.11 12.98 -21.21
C ASP A 142 -7.12 12.09 -19.95
N ASP A 143 -5.98 11.47 -19.58
CA ASP A 143 -5.90 10.56 -18.44
C ASP A 143 -4.48 10.57 -17.82
N LEU A 144 -4.30 11.40 -16.79
CA LEU A 144 -3.05 11.51 -16.02
C LEU A 144 -3.00 10.54 -14.83
N ASP A 145 -3.77 9.45 -14.89
CA ASP A 145 -3.70 8.40 -13.88
C ASP A 145 -2.55 7.44 -14.24
N TYR A 146 -1.32 7.78 -13.81
CA TYR A 146 -0.13 6.99 -14.09
C TYR A 146 -0.21 5.57 -13.49
N CYS A 147 -1.02 5.40 -12.44
CA CYS A 147 -1.07 4.20 -11.62
C CYS A 147 -2.46 4.00 -11.00
N PRO A 148 -3.51 3.80 -11.81
CA PRO A 148 -4.87 3.71 -11.30
C PRO A 148 -4.99 2.54 -10.32
N PRO A 149 -5.53 2.74 -9.11
CA PRO A 149 -5.81 1.65 -8.20
C PRO A 149 -6.88 0.75 -8.81
N LYS A 150 -6.66 -0.57 -8.78
CA LYS A 150 -7.65 -1.54 -9.23
C LYS A 150 -8.75 -1.73 -8.18
N ALA A 151 -10.03 -1.67 -8.56
CA ALA A 151 -11.16 -1.83 -7.65
C ALA A 151 -11.34 -3.29 -7.20
N ILE A 152 -11.45 -3.50 -5.88
CA ILE A 152 -11.78 -4.79 -5.25
C ILE A 152 -12.56 -4.52 -3.96
N GLU A 153 -13.71 -5.19 -3.77
CA GLU A 153 -14.49 -5.08 -2.53
C GLU A 153 -13.77 -5.79 -1.36
N ASN A 154 -13.02 -5.03 -0.58
CA ASN A 154 -12.20 -5.56 0.51
C ASN A 154 -12.06 -4.61 1.71
N GLY A 155 -12.62 -3.40 1.65
CA GLY A 155 -12.51 -2.39 2.70
C GLY A 155 -11.12 -1.72 2.81
N ILE A 156 -10.16 -2.05 1.96
CA ILE A 156 -8.83 -1.41 1.97
C ILE A 156 -8.97 0.02 1.46
N SER A 157 -8.41 0.96 2.23
CA SER A 157 -8.42 2.38 1.91
C SER A 157 -7.00 2.88 1.65
N LEU A 158 -6.83 3.71 0.62
CA LEU A 158 -5.55 4.24 0.16
C LEU A 158 -5.61 5.75 0.07
N LYS A 159 -4.93 6.42 0.99
CA LYS A 159 -4.71 7.86 0.97
C LYS A 159 -3.62 8.19 -0.05
N THR A 160 -3.88 9.17 -0.89
CA THR A 160 -2.95 9.69 -1.91
C THR A 160 -2.64 11.14 -1.59
N THR A 161 -1.37 11.46 -1.38
CA THR A 161 -0.90 12.83 -1.21
C THR A 161 -0.07 13.22 -2.44
N GLN A 162 -0.50 14.25 -3.14
CA GLN A 162 0.18 14.81 -4.31
C GLN A 162 0.74 16.19 -3.94
N GLU A 163 2.03 16.38 -4.13
CA GLU A 163 2.71 17.67 -3.98
C GLU A 163 3.43 17.96 -5.30
N VAL A 164 2.93 18.94 -6.06
CA VAL A 164 3.42 19.24 -7.41
C VAL A 164 3.70 20.73 -7.58
N THR A 165 4.75 21.02 -8.34
CA THR A 165 5.09 22.36 -8.81
C THR A 165 4.99 22.35 -10.33
N VAL A 166 4.28 23.32 -10.88
CA VAL A 166 4.16 23.52 -12.32
C VAL A 166 4.99 24.74 -12.70
N THR A 167 5.78 24.61 -13.76
CA THR A 167 6.55 25.71 -14.36
C THR A 167 6.11 25.89 -15.80
N VAL A 168 5.61 27.07 -16.15
CA VAL A 168 5.22 27.42 -17.53
C VAL A 168 6.22 28.43 -18.07
N ASP A 169 6.94 28.09 -19.14
CA ASP A 169 7.97 28.95 -19.75
C ASP A 169 8.95 29.58 -18.76
N ASN A 170 9.40 28.77 -17.79
CA ASN A 170 10.30 29.16 -16.69
C ASN A 170 9.68 30.04 -15.59
N ILE A 171 8.37 30.25 -15.60
CA ILE A 171 7.62 30.87 -14.51
C ILE A 171 7.05 29.76 -13.64
N ALA A 172 7.53 29.67 -12.39
CA ALA A 172 7.05 28.68 -11.43
C ALA A 172 5.77 29.17 -10.76
N GLU A 173 4.72 28.34 -10.83
CA GLU A 173 3.50 28.51 -10.05
C GLU A 173 3.73 28.08 -8.58
N PRO A 174 2.90 28.56 -7.64
CA PRO A 174 2.92 28.07 -6.26
C PRO A 174 2.72 26.55 -6.21
N PRO A 175 3.41 25.85 -5.29
CA PRO A 175 3.24 24.41 -5.14
C PRO A 175 1.81 24.07 -4.73
N ILE A 176 1.24 23.07 -5.39
CA ILE A 176 -0.10 22.56 -5.15
C ILE A 176 0.02 21.28 -4.33
N LYS A 177 -0.76 21.22 -3.25
CA LYS A 177 -0.92 20.01 -2.43
C LYS A 177 -2.35 19.51 -2.50
N VAL A 178 -2.55 18.29 -2.98
CA VAL A 178 -3.86 17.63 -3.04
C VAL A 178 -3.79 16.36 -2.22
N ILE A 179 -4.80 16.13 -1.38
CA ILE A 179 -4.94 14.91 -0.60
C ILE A 179 -6.27 14.29 -0.97
N SER A 180 -6.25 13.09 -1.54
CA SER A 180 -7.43 12.29 -1.84
C SER A 180 -7.34 10.94 -1.14
N CYS A 181 -8.44 10.21 -1.05
CA CYS A 181 -8.42 8.85 -0.54
C CYS A 181 -9.37 7.95 -1.33
N THR A 182 -8.94 6.72 -1.59
CA THR A 182 -9.70 5.75 -2.37
C THR A 182 -10.03 4.53 -1.51
N LYS A 183 -11.29 4.17 -1.40
CA LYS A 183 -11.76 2.96 -0.72
C LYS A 183 -11.87 1.79 -1.70
N ASN A 184 -11.80 0.57 -1.18
CA ASN A 184 -11.94 -0.68 -1.94
C ASN A 184 -10.88 -0.79 -3.05
N VAL A 185 -9.64 -0.45 -2.71
CA VAL A 185 -8.49 -0.63 -3.62
C VAL A 185 -7.93 -2.04 -3.51
N SER A 186 -7.28 -2.49 -4.59
CA SER A 186 -6.55 -3.75 -4.60
C SER A 186 -5.50 -3.79 -3.47
N PRO A 187 -5.36 -4.92 -2.76
CA PRO A 187 -4.28 -5.16 -1.80
C PRO A 187 -2.90 -5.20 -2.48
N ASP A 188 -2.88 -5.49 -3.78
CA ASP A 188 -1.70 -5.36 -4.64
C ASP A 188 -1.37 -3.90 -4.96
N ALA A 189 -2.18 -2.93 -4.50
CA ALA A 189 -1.80 -1.53 -4.54
C ALA A 189 -0.58 -1.39 -3.63
N ALA A 190 0.61 -1.49 -4.24
CA ALA A 190 1.83 -1.04 -3.61
C ALA A 190 1.58 0.38 -3.06
N THR A 191 2.28 0.74 -2.01
CA THR A 191 2.34 2.11 -1.50
C THR A 191 3.58 2.80 -2.07
N PRO A 192 3.71 2.98 -3.41
CA PRO A 192 4.91 3.57 -3.95
C PRO A 192 4.97 5.04 -3.56
N THR A 193 6.16 5.57 -3.65
CA THR A 193 6.35 6.99 -3.90
C THR A 193 6.54 7.16 -5.40
N ILE A 194 5.72 7.97 -6.06
CA ILE A 194 5.95 8.38 -7.44
C ILE A 194 6.65 9.73 -7.43
N GLU A 195 7.79 9.83 -8.11
CA GLU A 195 8.44 11.10 -8.41
C GLU A 195 8.17 11.48 -9.87
N LEU A 196 7.61 12.66 -10.07
CA LEU A 196 7.27 13.19 -11.39
C LEU A 196 8.31 14.24 -11.81
N ASP A 197 8.81 14.12 -13.03
CA ASP A 197 9.56 15.15 -13.74
C ASP A 197 9.20 15.10 -15.23
N VAL A 198 8.03 15.65 -15.57
CA VAL A 198 7.44 15.57 -16.92
C VAL A 198 7.32 16.96 -17.54
N CYS A 199 7.50 17.06 -18.86
CA CYS A 199 7.31 18.30 -19.61
C CYS A 199 6.38 18.08 -20.79
N TYR A 200 5.42 18.99 -20.95
CA TYR A 200 4.52 19.07 -22.08
C TYR A 200 4.77 20.34 -22.88
N SER A 201 4.56 20.27 -24.19
CA SER A 201 4.67 21.41 -25.09
C SER A 201 3.36 21.61 -25.84
N ASP A 202 2.76 22.79 -25.69
CA ASP A 202 1.68 23.22 -26.57
C ASP A 202 2.30 23.79 -27.85
N THR A 203 2.33 22.94 -28.88
CA THR A 203 2.86 23.27 -30.20
C THR A 203 1.88 24.06 -31.07
N THR A 204 0.64 24.28 -30.60
CA THR A 204 -0.34 25.12 -31.30
C THR A 204 -0.05 26.62 -31.12
N MET A 205 0.72 26.98 -30.08
CA MET A 205 1.17 28.34 -29.82
C MET A 205 2.48 28.68 -30.54
N THR A 206 2.72 29.96 -30.85
CA THR A 206 3.96 30.45 -31.49
C THR A 206 4.51 31.68 -30.74
N PRO A 207 5.65 31.56 -30.02
CA PRO A 207 6.44 30.34 -29.82
C PRO A 207 5.68 29.27 -29.01
N PRO A 208 6.06 27.98 -29.12
CA PRO A 208 5.48 26.91 -28.30
C PRO A 208 5.66 27.19 -26.82
N VAL A 209 4.62 26.92 -26.03
CA VAL A 209 4.61 27.09 -24.58
C VAL A 209 4.92 25.75 -23.92
N ASN A 210 5.86 25.72 -22.98
CA ASN A 210 6.23 24.50 -22.27
C ASN A 210 5.74 24.52 -20.82
N ALA A 211 5.04 23.47 -20.42
CA ALA A 211 4.59 23.23 -19.06
C ALA A 211 5.35 22.06 -18.45
N LYS A 212 6.18 22.33 -17.45
CA LYS A 212 6.93 21.32 -16.71
C LYS A 212 6.25 21.06 -15.37
N THR A 213 5.92 19.81 -15.09
CA THR A 213 5.38 19.37 -13.79
C THR A 213 6.43 18.55 -13.06
N GLN A 214 6.80 18.99 -11.87
CA GLN A 214 7.71 18.27 -10.98
C GLN A 214 7.04 18.05 -9.64
N GLY A 215 7.17 16.87 -9.07
CA GLY A 215 6.52 16.62 -7.79
C GLY A 215 6.62 15.20 -7.29
N LYS A 216 5.86 14.95 -6.24
CA LYS A 216 5.83 13.68 -5.52
C LYS A 216 4.39 13.27 -5.27
N ILE A 217 4.07 12.01 -5.54
CA ILE A 217 2.83 11.37 -5.14
C ILE A 217 3.16 10.26 -4.15
N VAL A 218 2.50 10.27 -3.00
CA VAL A 218 2.70 9.27 -1.94
C VAL A 218 1.39 8.55 -1.70
N TYR A 219 1.44 7.22 -1.72
CA TYR A 219 0.32 6.37 -1.36
C TYR A 219 0.53 5.79 0.04
N GLU A 220 -0.51 5.84 0.86
CA GLU A 220 -0.50 5.35 2.24
C GLU A 220 -1.78 4.56 2.48
N GLN A 221 -1.66 3.33 2.96
CA GLN A 221 -2.83 2.56 3.38
C GLN A 221 -3.36 3.15 4.71
N VAL A 222 -4.66 3.41 4.76
CA VAL A 222 -5.33 3.95 5.93
C VAL A 222 -6.47 3.03 6.36
N ALA A 223 -6.84 3.08 7.65
CA ALA A 223 -7.93 2.26 8.18
C ALA A 223 -9.30 2.69 7.64
N ASP A 224 -9.52 4.00 7.47
CA ASP A 224 -10.77 4.57 6.97
C ASP A 224 -10.50 5.93 6.30
N CYS A 225 -10.83 6.04 5.02
CA CYS A 225 -10.72 7.28 4.26
C CYS A 225 -11.51 8.45 4.87
N LEU A 226 -12.67 8.18 5.50
CA LEU A 226 -13.53 9.23 6.07
C LEU A 226 -12.96 9.84 7.37
N ASN A 227 -11.94 9.21 7.94
CA ASN A 227 -11.23 9.68 9.13
C ASN A 227 -9.83 10.24 8.79
N THR A 228 -9.66 10.78 7.58
CA THR A 228 -8.41 11.40 7.12
C THR A 228 -8.58 12.91 6.86
N ASP A 229 -7.47 13.58 6.60
CA ASP A 229 -7.38 14.96 6.11
C ASP A 229 -7.58 15.08 4.58
N ALA A 230 -8.06 14.04 3.91
CA ALA A 230 -8.35 14.10 2.49
C ALA A 230 -9.47 15.13 2.19
N THR A 231 -9.34 15.82 1.06
CA THR A 231 -10.40 16.73 0.57
C THR A 231 -11.47 15.97 -0.20
N THR A 232 -11.13 14.81 -0.75
CA THR A 232 -12.02 13.94 -1.53
C THR A 232 -11.83 12.49 -1.13
N VAL A 233 -12.94 11.74 -1.13
CA VAL A 233 -12.93 10.29 -0.96
C VAL A 233 -13.72 9.67 -2.10
N THR A 234 -13.18 8.63 -2.72
CA THR A 234 -13.86 7.86 -3.76
C THR A 234 -13.94 6.40 -3.34
N ASP A 235 -15.10 5.77 -3.45
CA ASP A 235 -15.27 4.33 -3.36
C ASP A 235 -15.37 3.78 -4.79
N ILE A 236 -14.25 3.31 -5.32
CA ILE A 236 -14.15 2.87 -6.72
C ILE A 236 -14.91 1.58 -7.00
N PHE A 237 -15.28 0.81 -5.96
CA PHE A 237 -16.09 -0.38 -6.13
C PHE A 237 -17.59 -0.03 -6.20
N ASN A 238 -18.05 0.87 -5.34
CA ASN A 238 -19.46 1.26 -5.26
C ASN A 238 -19.84 2.47 -6.12
N ASP A 239 -18.90 3.10 -6.83
CA ASP A 239 -19.07 4.36 -7.58
C ASP A 239 -19.61 5.50 -6.69
N GLU A 240 -19.11 5.58 -5.45
CA GLU A 240 -19.52 6.60 -4.48
C GLU A 240 -18.43 7.66 -4.29
N PHE A 241 -18.84 8.89 -4.01
CA PHE A 241 -17.92 10.01 -3.84
C PHE A 241 -18.32 10.88 -2.65
N TRP A 242 -17.32 11.35 -1.91
CA TRP A 242 -17.47 12.31 -0.82
C TRP A 242 -16.49 13.47 -0.98
N PHE A 243 -16.91 14.65 -0.54
CA PHE A 243 -16.11 15.87 -0.50
C PHE A 243 -16.11 16.45 0.91
N ASN A 244 -14.96 16.96 1.35
CA ASN A 244 -14.81 17.61 2.65
C ASN A 244 -14.60 19.12 2.47
N PRO A 245 -15.63 19.96 2.70
CA PRO A 245 -15.51 21.42 2.66
C PRO A 245 -14.81 22.04 3.87
N GLY A 246 -14.38 21.24 4.85
CA GLY A 246 -13.72 21.69 6.09
C GLY A 246 -14.41 21.21 7.37
N ASP A 247 -15.69 20.84 7.29
CA ASP A 247 -16.52 20.43 8.44
C ASP A 247 -16.88 18.92 8.41
N GLY A 248 -16.13 18.12 7.66
CA GLY A 248 -16.33 16.68 7.51
C GLY A 248 -16.86 16.27 6.13
N PHE A 249 -16.91 14.97 5.87
CA PHE A 249 -17.26 14.45 4.55
C PHE A 249 -18.76 14.48 4.26
N VAL A 250 -19.12 15.08 3.12
CA VAL A 250 -20.48 15.05 2.56
C VAL A 250 -20.48 14.10 1.36
N LYS A 251 -21.34 13.09 1.40
CA LYS A 251 -21.55 12.17 0.27
C LYS A 251 -22.28 12.89 -0.86
N LEU A 252 -21.68 12.93 -2.04
CA LEU A 252 -22.36 13.41 -3.24
C LEU A 252 -23.15 12.26 -3.83
N THR A 253 -24.47 12.41 -3.87
CA THR A 253 -25.34 11.49 -4.63
C THR A 253 -25.34 11.91 -6.08
N LYS A 254 -25.13 10.95 -6.99
CA LYS A 254 -25.22 11.14 -8.44
C LYS A 254 -26.61 11.70 -8.76
N ARG A 255 -26.72 13.02 -8.96
CA ARG A 255 -27.92 13.58 -9.62
C ARG A 255 -27.84 13.14 -11.06
N ILE A 256 -28.67 12.17 -11.42
CA ILE A 256 -29.02 11.93 -12.82
C ILE A 256 -29.66 13.24 -13.29
N PHE A 257 -28.89 14.06 -14.02
CA PHE A 257 -29.50 15.09 -14.86
C PHE A 257 -30.29 14.32 -15.91
N ASN A 258 -31.61 14.24 -15.73
CA ASN A 258 -32.55 13.84 -16.77
C ASN A 258 -32.60 14.91 -17.86
#